data_AF-A0A952TL80-F1
#
_entry.id   AF-A0A952TL80-F1
#
_cell.length_a   1.000
_cell.length_b   1.000
_cell.length_c   1.000
_cell.angle_alpha   90.00
_cell.angle_beta   90.00
_cell.angle_gamma   90.00
#
_symmetry.space_group_name_H-M   'P 1'
#
loop_
_entity.id
_entity.type
_entity.pdbx_description
1 polymer ?
#
loop_
_entity_poly.entity_id
_entity_poly.type
_entity_poly.pdbx_seq_one_letter_code
_entity_poly.pdbx_strand_id
1 'polypeptide(L)'
;MKMRAPLSTALAIAFGLLVLVGLFVPDLADLRNRILNWAMLLAATALLLGLLNLLQVHYQRIRNREHGLYSAVLIAALVITFVITLLQGSDSQTAEWIFNYLIVPVETSLLAVLAISLTLAAARSLQQRTDLMNMVFIATLVVLLLGAGPLFGMELPYFTRVLAPYINNVLALGAMRGLLIGVALGTITTGVRILLGADRPYGA
;
A
#
# COMPACT_ATOMS: atom_id res chain seq x y z
N MET A 1 -4.76 -31.47 -23.04
CA MET A 1 -5.13 -30.24 -22.31
C MET A 1 -4.84 -30.46 -20.83
N LYS A 2 -3.95 -29.66 -20.22
CA LYS A 2 -3.52 -29.86 -18.82
C LYS A 2 -4.71 -29.61 -17.87
N MET A 3 -5.33 -30.68 -17.35
CA MET A 3 -6.48 -30.61 -16.42
C MET A 3 -6.15 -29.94 -15.06
N ARG A 4 -4.90 -29.49 -14.85
CA ARG A 4 -4.44 -28.89 -13.58
C ARG A 4 -4.96 -27.48 -13.36
N ALA A 5 -5.03 -26.66 -14.42
CA ALA A 5 -5.52 -25.28 -14.38
C ALA A 5 -7.01 -25.12 -14.03
N PRO A 6 -7.94 -25.91 -14.61
CA PRO A 6 -9.35 -25.82 -14.22
C PRO A 6 -9.58 -26.37 -12.80
N LEU A 7 -8.82 -27.40 -12.40
CA LEU A 7 -8.92 -27.99 -11.06
C LEU A 7 -8.50 -27.00 -9.97
N SER A 8 -7.37 -26.31 -10.14
CA SER A 8 -6.89 -25.31 -9.17
C SER A 8 -7.84 -24.12 -9.04
N THR A 9 -8.43 -23.67 -10.15
CA THR A 9 -9.44 -22.61 -10.15
C THR A 9 -10.71 -23.05 -9.44
N ALA A 10 -11.20 -24.27 -9.72
CA ALA A 10 -12.38 -24.82 -9.06
C ALA A 10 -12.18 -24.97 -7.54
N LEU A 11 -10.99 -25.41 -7.10
CA LEU A 11 -10.65 -25.48 -5.68
C LEU A 11 -10.62 -24.09 -5.05
N ALA A 12 -10.00 -23.10 -5.69
CA ALA A 12 -9.95 -21.73 -5.18
C ALA A 12 -11.37 -21.15 -4.97
N ILE A 13 -12.26 -21.36 -5.94
CA ILE A 13 -13.67 -20.96 -5.85
C ILE A 13 -14.37 -21.69 -4.70
N ALA A 14 -14.20 -23.01 -4.60
CA ALA A 14 -14.84 -23.82 -3.56
C ALA A 14 -14.41 -23.39 -2.15
N PHE A 15 -13.10 -23.20 -1.90
CA PHE A 15 -12.60 -22.75 -0.61
C PHE A 15 -13.06 -21.32 -0.29
N GLY A 16 -13.05 -20.41 -1.27
CA GLY A 16 -13.51 -19.05 -1.05
C GLY A 16 -15.01 -18.98 -0.76
N LEU A 17 -15.84 -19.73 -1.48
CA LEU A 17 -17.29 -19.84 -1.21
C LEU A 17 -17.55 -20.49 0.15
N LEU A 18 -16.81 -21.53 0.53
CA LEU A 18 -16.94 -22.17 1.83
C LEU A 18 -16.65 -21.17 2.97
N VAL A 19 -15.57 -20.38 2.85
CA VAL A 19 -15.24 -19.34 3.83
C VAL A 19 -16.36 -18.30 3.93
N LEU A 20 -16.92 -17.86 2.79
CA LEU A 20 -18.02 -16.90 2.75
C LEU A 20 -19.31 -17.45 3.38
N VAL A 21 -19.71 -18.67 3.05
CA VAL A 21 -20.88 -19.33 3.65
C VAL A 21 -20.68 -19.53 5.15
N GLY A 22 -19.45 -19.87 5.57
CA GLY A 22 -19.09 -20.01 6.97
C GLY A 22 -19.17 -18.71 7.79
N LEU A 23 -19.36 -17.54 7.17
CA LEU A 23 -19.68 -16.29 7.89
C LEU A 23 -21.13 -16.27 8.39
N PHE A 24 -22.04 -16.92 7.67
CA PHE A 24 -23.49 -16.90 7.95
C PHE A 24 -23.97 -18.15 8.70
N VAL A 25 -23.23 -19.26 8.64
CA VAL A 25 -23.60 -20.54 9.26
C VAL A 25 -22.69 -20.84 10.46
N PRO A 26 -23.20 -20.80 11.71
CA PRO A 26 -22.40 -21.03 12.91
C PRO A 26 -21.72 -22.40 12.94
N ASP A 27 -22.38 -23.45 12.45
CA ASP A 27 -21.84 -24.83 12.45
C ASP A 27 -20.58 -24.99 11.58
N LEU A 28 -20.34 -24.06 10.65
CA LEU A 28 -19.15 -24.04 9.80
C LEU A 28 -18.02 -23.17 10.36
N ALA A 29 -18.19 -22.53 11.52
CA ALA A 29 -17.22 -21.60 12.08
C ALA A 29 -15.85 -22.25 12.33
N ASP A 30 -15.82 -23.48 12.86
CA ASP A 30 -14.57 -24.21 13.11
C ASP A 30 -13.83 -24.53 11.81
N LEU A 31 -14.54 -24.98 10.78
CA LEU A 31 -13.96 -25.28 9.48
C LEU A 31 -13.44 -24.02 8.80
N ARG A 32 -14.22 -22.93 8.83
CA ARG A 32 -13.82 -21.61 8.34
C ARG A 32 -12.54 -21.14 9.04
N ASN A 33 -12.49 -21.20 10.37
CA ASN A 33 -11.33 -20.74 11.14
C ASN A 33 -10.08 -21.58 10.83
N ARG A 34 -10.22 -22.90 10.62
CA ARG A 34 -9.11 -23.75 10.18
C ARG A 34 -8.57 -23.34 8.81
N ILE A 35 -9.46 -23.10 7.84
CA ILE A 35 -9.08 -22.64 6.50
C ILE A 35 -8.41 -21.26 6.56
N LEU A 36 -8.95 -20.33 7.35
CA LEU A 36 -8.35 -19.01 7.55
C LEU A 36 -6.97 -19.09 8.21
N ASN A 37 -6.77 -19.99 9.17
CA ASN A 37 -5.45 -20.23 9.76
C ASN A 37 -4.46 -20.75 8.72
N TRP A 38 -4.88 -21.67 7.84
CA TRP A 38 -4.01 -22.14 6.75
C TRP A 38 -3.70 -21.03 5.75
N ALA A 39 -4.69 -20.21 5.40
CA ALA A 39 -4.49 -19.04 4.55
C ALA A 39 -3.51 -18.04 5.18
N MET A 40 -3.59 -17.83 6.50
CA MET A 40 -2.65 -16.96 7.23
C MET A 40 -1.22 -17.51 7.21
N LEU A 41 -1.04 -18.82 7.37
CA LEU A 41 0.27 -19.47 7.23
C LEU A 41 0.84 -19.34 5.81
N LEU A 42 -0.01 -19.50 4.79
CA LEU A 42 0.36 -19.30 3.40
C LEU A 42 0.72 -17.83 3.10
N ALA A 43 -0.01 -16.87 3.67
CA ALA A 43 0.31 -15.45 3.55
C ALA A 43 1.64 -15.10 4.21
N ALA A 44 1.91 -15.64 5.40
CA ALA A 44 3.19 -15.46 6.10
C ALA A 44 4.36 -16.03 5.30
N THR A 45 4.22 -17.23 4.73
CA THR A 45 5.25 -17.82 3.86
C THR A 45 5.42 -17.05 2.54
N ALA A 46 4.35 -16.54 1.95
CA ALA A 46 4.41 -15.68 0.78
C ALA A 46 5.16 -14.36 1.07
N LEU A 47 4.96 -13.76 2.24
CA LEU A 47 5.74 -12.59 2.68
C LEU A 47 7.24 -12.90 2.80
N LEU A 48 7.60 -14.06 3.37
CA LEU A 48 8.99 -14.50 3.43
C LEU A 48 9.58 -14.71 2.02
N LEU A 49 8.83 -15.33 1.10
CA LEU A 49 9.26 -15.46 -0.30
C LEU A 49 9.44 -14.10 -0.98
N GLY A 50 8.57 -13.13 -0.70
CA GLY A 50 8.72 -11.75 -1.16
C GLY A 50 10.01 -11.10 -0.65
N LEU A 51 10.33 -11.31 0.63
CA LEU A 51 11.58 -10.86 1.25
C LEU A 51 12.81 -11.49 0.58
N LEU A 52 12.77 -12.82 0.36
CA LEU A 52 13.83 -13.55 -0.31
C LEU A 52 14.02 -13.11 -1.76
N ASN A 53 12.93 -12.83 -2.47
CA ASN A 53 12.99 -12.30 -3.83
C ASN A 53 13.66 -10.91 -3.86
N LEU A 54 13.30 -10.03 -2.92
CA LEU A 54 13.92 -8.71 -2.79
C LEU A 54 15.42 -8.84 -2.48
N LEU A 55 15.80 -9.71 -1.54
CA LEU A 55 17.20 -10.01 -1.25
C LEU A 55 17.94 -10.54 -2.48
N GLN A 56 17.34 -11.48 -3.22
CA GLN A 56 17.93 -12.07 -4.42
C GLN A 56 18.18 -11.02 -5.51
N VAL A 57 17.19 -10.16 -5.80
CA VAL A 57 17.31 -9.10 -6.80
C VAL A 57 18.42 -8.11 -6.42
N HIS A 58 18.45 -7.66 -5.17
CA HIS A 58 19.46 -6.69 -4.73
C HIS A 58 20.85 -7.30 -4.58
N TYR A 59 20.95 -8.58 -4.19
CA TYR A 59 22.21 -9.30 -4.17
C TYR A 59 22.79 -9.46 -5.59
N GLN A 60 21.95 -9.78 -6.58
CA GLN A 60 22.37 -9.82 -7.99
C GLN A 60 22.84 -8.45 -8.48
N ARG A 61 22.13 -7.36 -8.13
CA ARG A 61 22.58 -5.99 -8.45
C ARG A 61 23.96 -5.65 -7.87
N ILE A 62 24.22 -6.04 -6.62
CA ILE A 62 25.55 -5.86 -5.99
C ILE A 62 26.61 -6.65 -6.76
N ARG A 63 26.34 -7.94 -7.06
CA ARG A 63 27.26 -8.81 -7.81
C ARG A 63 27.56 -8.26 -9.20
N ASN A 64 26.56 -7.71 -9.87
CA ASN A 64 26.69 -7.12 -11.21
C ASN A 64 27.22 -5.67 -11.20
N ARG A 65 27.51 -5.10 -10.01
CA ARG A 65 27.95 -3.71 -9.80
C ARG A 65 26.97 -2.64 -10.31
N GLU A 66 25.69 -2.98 -10.43
CA GLU A 66 24.62 -2.04 -10.79
C GLU A 66 24.08 -1.37 -9.52
N HIS A 67 24.50 -0.12 -9.27
CA HIS A 67 24.05 0.64 -8.09
C HIS A 67 24.27 -0.15 -6.77
N GLY A 68 25.42 -0.84 -6.66
CA GLY A 68 25.70 -1.80 -5.59
C GLY A 68 25.67 -1.21 -4.18
N LEU A 69 26.06 0.06 -4.01
CA LEU A 69 26.00 0.74 -2.71
C LEU A 69 24.56 0.89 -2.20
N TYR A 70 23.64 1.37 -3.04
CA TYR A 70 22.24 1.52 -2.66
C TYR A 70 21.57 0.17 -2.36
N SER A 71 21.90 -0.85 -3.15
CA SER A 71 21.41 -2.21 -2.91
C SER A 71 21.99 -2.80 -1.62
N ALA A 72 23.25 -2.53 -1.29
CA ALA A 72 23.87 -2.99 -0.05
C ALA A 72 23.25 -2.29 1.18
N VAL A 73 23.03 -0.98 1.11
CA VAL A 73 22.34 -0.23 2.18
C VAL A 73 20.94 -0.76 2.41
N LEU A 74 20.18 -1.04 1.34
CA LEU A 74 18.83 -1.63 1.46
C LEU A 74 18.86 -3.00 2.13
N ILE A 75 19.76 -3.89 1.72
CA ILE A 75 19.89 -5.23 2.34
C ILE A 75 20.27 -5.10 3.81
N ALA A 76 21.22 -4.22 4.15
CA ALA A 76 21.62 -3.98 5.53
C ALA A 76 20.45 -3.46 6.37
N ALA A 77 19.73 -2.44 5.89
CA ALA A 77 18.56 -1.89 6.55
C ALA A 77 17.46 -2.95 6.77
N LEU A 78 17.21 -3.79 5.78
CA LEU A 78 16.25 -4.88 5.87
C LEU A 78 16.65 -5.92 6.92
N VAL A 79 17.90 -6.39 6.89
CA VAL A 79 18.38 -7.40 7.86
C VAL A 79 18.39 -6.84 9.28
N ILE A 80 18.88 -5.60 9.48
CA ILE A 80 18.90 -4.95 10.78
C ILE A 80 17.48 -4.81 11.33
N THR A 81 16.55 -4.30 10.53
CA THR A 81 15.14 -4.13 10.95
C THR A 81 14.49 -5.46 11.27
N PHE A 82 14.67 -6.47 10.41
CA PHE A 82 14.10 -7.80 10.61
C PHE A 82 14.64 -8.47 11.88
N VAL A 83 15.95 -8.45 12.10
CA VAL A 83 16.58 -9.07 13.28
C VAL A 83 16.16 -8.35 14.57
N ILE A 84 16.16 -7.01 14.58
CA ILE A 84 15.76 -6.24 15.77
C ILE A 84 14.31 -6.50 16.13
N THR A 85 13.40 -6.41 15.16
CA THR A 85 11.97 -6.62 15.39
C THR A 85 11.66 -8.07 15.79
N LEU A 86 12.39 -9.05 15.24
CA LEU A 86 12.27 -10.46 15.60
C LEU A 86 12.71 -10.75 17.04
N LEU A 87 13.80 -10.13 17.49
CA LEU A 87 14.38 -10.40 18.82
C LEU A 87 13.72 -9.60 19.94
N GLN A 88 13.38 -8.32 19.69
CA GLN A 88 12.87 -7.40 20.71
C GLN A 88 11.34 -7.26 20.68
N GLY A 89 10.68 -7.78 19.64
CA GLY A 89 9.25 -7.59 19.40
C GLY A 89 8.94 -6.28 18.68
N SER A 90 7.77 -6.23 18.05
CA SER A 90 7.28 -5.08 17.28
C SER A 90 7.06 -3.83 18.12
N ASP A 91 6.78 -4.00 19.42
CA ASP A 91 6.38 -2.92 20.33
C ASP A 91 7.57 -2.41 21.16
N SER A 92 8.80 -2.81 20.79
CA SER A 92 10.01 -2.34 21.44
C SER A 92 10.34 -0.89 21.07
N GLN A 93 10.94 -0.14 22.00
CA GLN A 93 11.42 1.22 21.76
C GLN A 93 12.38 1.30 20.57
N THR A 94 13.18 0.25 20.34
CA THR A 94 14.09 0.16 19.19
C THR A 94 13.33 0.01 17.88
N ALA A 95 12.26 -0.78 17.84
CA ALA A 95 11.42 -0.92 16.64
C ALA A 95 10.69 0.39 16.31
N GLU A 96 10.19 1.10 17.33
CA GLU A 96 9.60 2.43 17.16
C GLU A 96 10.62 3.45 16.64
N TRP A 97 11.85 3.42 17.15
CA TRP A 97 12.92 4.27 16.65
C TRP A 97 13.20 4.01 15.16
N ILE A 98 13.32 2.74 14.75
CA ILE A 98 13.49 2.38 13.33
C ILE A 98 12.31 2.89 12.51
N PHE A 99 11.08 2.74 12.98
CA PHE A 99 9.91 3.23 12.27
C PHE A 99 9.97 4.75 12.06
N ASN A 100 10.19 5.51 13.12
CA ASN A 100 10.17 6.97 13.08
C ASN A 100 11.36 7.58 12.32
N TYR A 101 12.52 6.93 12.31
CA TYR A 101 13.74 7.48 11.69
C TYR A 101 14.17 6.82 10.38
N LEU A 102 13.59 5.68 10.01
CA LEU A 102 13.88 4.99 8.75
C LEU A 102 12.65 4.91 7.84
N ILE A 103 11.51 4.43 8.36
CA ILE A 103 10.32 4.20 7.54
C ILE A 103 9.62 5.52 7.22
N VAL A 104 9.31 6.33 8.23
CA VAL A 104 8.60 7.61 8.05
C VAL A 104 9.35 8.59 7.13
N PRO A 105 10.69 8.77 7.24
CA PRO A 105 11.42 9.66 6.33
C PRO A 105 11.46 9.16 4.88
N VAL A 106 11.55 7.84 4.67
CA VAL A 106 11.52 7.25 3.32
C VAL A 106 10.12 7.41 2.70
N GLU A 107 9.07 7.17 3.49
CA GLU A 107 7.68 7.38 3.06
C GLU A 107 7.43 8.84 2.68
N THR A 108 7.79 9.77 3.56
CA THR A 108 7.63 11.22 3.30
C THR A 108 8.45 11.69 2.11
N SER A 109 9.62 11.13 1.86
CA SER A 109 10.41 11.42 0.66
C SER A 109 9.70 10.98 -0.62
N LEU A 110 9.09 9.79 -0.62
CA LEU A 110 8.29 9.31 -1.75
C LEU A 110 7.04 10.17 -1.96
N LEU A 111 6.36 10.55 -0.88
CA LEU A 111 5.23 11.47 -0.91
C LEU A 111 5.64 12.86 -1.42
N ALA A 112 6.83 13.35 -1.07
CA ALA A 112 7.37 14.61 -1.58
C ALA A 112 7.60 14.54 -3.10
N VAL A 113 8.18 13.44 -3.60
CA VAL A 113 8.33 13.22 -5.05
C VAL A 113 6.96 13.17 -5.74
N LEU A 114 5.97 12.50 -5.14
CA LEU A 114 4.60 12.49 -5.65
C LEU A 114 4.01 13.90 -5.67
N ALA A 115 4.15 14.68 -4.60
CA ALA A 115 3.66 16.06 -4.53
C ALA A 115 4.28 16.94 -5.62
N ILE A 116 5.60 16.85 -5.82
CA ILE A 116 6.30 17.58 -6.90
C ILE A 116 5.79 17.12 -8.27
N SER A 117 5.67 15.81 -8.51
CA SER A 117 5.20 15.30 -9.80
C SER A 117 3.75 15.71 -10.10
N LEU A 118 2.86 15.70 -9.11
CA LEU A 118 1.48 16.19 -9.21
C LEU A 118 1.43 17.69 -9.49
N THR A 119 2.29 18.47 -8.84
CA THR A 119 2.38 19.92 -9.06
C THR A 119 2.85 20.23 -10.48
N LEU A 120 3.87 19.52 -10.97
CA LEU A 120 4.35 19.66 -12.35
C LEU A 120 3.30 19.19 -13.36
N ALA A 121 2.57 18.11 -13.06
CA ALA A 121 1.47 17.64 -13.89
C ALA A 121 0.36 18.70 -13.97
N ALA A 122 -0.01 19.35 -12.86
CA ALA A 122 -0.97 20.43 -12.85
C ALA A 122 -0.52 21.65 -13.66
N ALA A 123 0.75 22.04 -13.51
CA ALA A 123 1.32 23.15 -14.30
C ALA A 123 1.27 22.87 -15.80
N ARG A 124 1.58 21.63 -16.23
CA ARG A 124 1.47 21.22 -17.63
C ARG A 124 0.01 21.14 -18.08
N SER A 125 -0.87 20.65 -17.22
CA SER A 125 -2.29 20.50 -17.51
C SER A 125 -2.98 21.86 -17.69
N LEU A 126 -2.57 22.89 -16.95
CA LEU A 126 -3.01 24.28 -17.13
C LEU A 126 -2.65 24.88 -18.49
N GLN A 127 -1.61 24.38 -19.15
CA GLN A 127 -1.18 24.82 -20.48
C GLN A 127 -1.94 24.13 -21.62
N GLN A 128 -2.62 23.02 -21.34
CA GLN A 128 -3.47 22.31 -22.29
C GLN A 128 -4.94 22.77 -22.14
N ARG A 129 -5.81 22.42 -23.10
CA ARG A 129 -7.22 22.85 -23.09
C ARG A 129 -7.89 22.53 -21.75
N THR A 130 -8.69 23.47 -21.25
CA THR A 130 -9.39 23.35 -19.98
C THR A 130 -10.57 22.37 -20.11
N ASP A 131 -10.33 21.10 -19.77
CA ASP A 131 -11.39 20.12 -19.52
C ASP A 131 -11.93 20.26 -18.09
N LEU A 132 -13.16 19.82 -17.84
CA LEU A 132 -13.83 19.88 -16.54
C LEU A 132 -13.04 19.07 -15.50
N MET A 133 -12.48 17.93 -15.89
CA MET A 133 -11.62 17.11 -15.02
C MET A 133 -10.35 17.85 -14.61
N ASN A 134 -9.77 18.61 -15.54
CA ASN A 134 -8.58 19.41 -15.28
C ASN A 134 -8.87 20.55 -14.30
N MET A 135 -10.01 21.24 -14.47
CA MET A 135 -10.46 22.29 -13.54
C MET A 135 -10.64 21.75 -12.11
N VAL A 136 -11.29 20.59 -11.97
CA VAL A 136 -11.47 19.94 -10.66
C VAL A 136 -10.11 19.57 -10.05
N PHE A 137 -9.21 18.97 -10.84
CA PHE A 137 -7.87 18.60 -10.39
C PHE A 137 -7.07 19.80 -9.87
N ILE A 138 -7.04 20.90 -10.64
CA ILE A 138 -6.34 22.13 -10.25
C ILE A 138 -6.96 22.73 -8.99
N ALA A 139 -8.30 22.81 -8.92
CA ALA A 139 -8.99 23.34 -7.76
C ALA A 139 -8.66 22.54 -6.49
N THR A 140 -8.69 21.21 -6.57
CA THR A 140 -8.32 20.34 -5.45
C THR A 140 -6.85 20.50 -5.07
N LEU A 141 -5.94 20.58 -6.05
CA LEU A 141 -4.52 20.79 -5.79
C LEU A 141 -4.25 22.11 -5.08
N VAL A 142 -4.86 23.21 -5.55
CA VAL A 142 -4.71 24.53 -4.91
C VAL A 142 -5.21 24.48 -3.47
N VAL A 143 -6.39 23.91 -3.21
CA VAL A 143 -6.92 23.77 -1.85
C VAL A 143 -5.96 22.96 -0.95
N LEU A 144 -5.38 21.87 -1.46
CA LEU A 144 -4.43 21.05 -0.69
C LEU A 144 -3.11 21.78 -0.44
N LEU A 145 -2.56 22.48 -1.45
CA LEU A 145 -1.33 23.27 -1.30
C LEU A 145 -1.50 24.42 -0.30
N LEU A 146 -2.68 25.04 -0.28
CA LEU A 146 -3.04 26.02 0.74
C LEU A 146 -3.03 25.39 2.14
N GLY A 147 -3.46 24.14 2.29
CA GLY A 147 -3.43 23.44 3.59
C GLY A 147 -2.04 23.03 4.08
N ALA A 148 -1.01 23.07 3.25
CA ALA A 148 0.30 22.47 3.53
C ALA A 148 1.20 23.29 4.48
N GLY A 149 0.87 24.55 4.80
CA GLY A 149 1.67 25.35 5.75
C GLY A 149 1.50 26.87 5.61
N PRO A 150 2.32 27.66 6.32
CA PRO A 150 2.28 29.12 6.25
C PRO A 150 2.63 29.60 4.84
N LEU A 151 1.69 30.33 4.24
CA LEU A 151 1.87 30.89 2.90
C LEU A 151 2.98 31.94 2.94
N PHE A 152 4.03 31.72 2.14
CA PHE A 152 5.12 32.67 1.94
C PHE A 152 5.84 33.12 3.23
N GLY A 153 5.84 32.28 4.28
CA GLY A 153 6.46 32.61 5.57
C GLY A 153 5.70 33.65 6.40
N MET A 154 4.47 34.02 6.02
CA MET A 154 3.60 34.90 6.79
C MET A 154 2.55 34.10 7.54
N GLU A 155 2.57 34.18 8.88
CA GLU A 155 1.54 33.58 9.71
C GLU A 155 0.28 34.45 9.72
N LEU A 156 -0.62 34.23 8.77
CA LEU A 156 -1.98 34.78 8.84
C LEU A 156 -2.79 34.02 9.90
N PRO A 157 -3.17 34.65 11.05
CA PRO A 157 -3.73 33.93 12.20
C PRO A 157 -5.01 33.16 11.89
N TYR A 158 -5.83 33.64 10.95
CA TYR A 158 -7.04 32.96 10.52
C TYR A 158 -6.74 31.72 9.67
N PHE A 159 -5.74 31.81 8.79
CA PHE A 159 -5.39 30.74 7.87
C PHE A 159 -4.73 29.56 8.60
N THR A 160 -3.79 29.85 9.49
CA THR A 160 -3.04 28.83 10.25
C THR A 160 -3.88 28.18 11.35
N ARG A 161 -4.85 28.89 11.95
CA ARG A 161 -5.68 28.34 13.04
C ARG A 161 -6.95 27.64 12.58
N VAL A 162 -7.52 28.03 11.43
CA VAL A 162 -8.83 27.52 10.98
C VAL A 162 -8.70 26.72 9.69
N LEU A 163 -8.14 27.33 8.64
CA LEU A 163 -8.15 26.74 7.30
C LEU A 163 -7.19 25.55 7.18
N ALA A 164 -5.94 25.70 7.61
CA ALA A 164 -4.95 24.63 7.52
C ALA A 164 -5.32 23.39 8.36
N PRO A 165 -5.76 23.51 9.62
CA PRO A 165 -6.23 22.34 10.38
C PRO A 165 -7.49 21.70 9.78
N TYR A 166 -8.40 22.49 9.21
CA TYR A 166 -9.59 21.94 8.55
C TYR A 166 -9.22 21.14 7.30
N ILE A 167 -8.32 21.66 6.46
CA ILE A 167 -7.85 20.97 5.26
C ILE A 167 -7.13 19.67 5.65
N ASN A 168 -6.23 19.71 6.62
CA ASN A 168 -5.46 18.51 7.01
C ASN A 168 -6.33 17.46 7.74
N ASN A 169 -7.12 17.88 8.73
CA ASN A 169 -7.84 16.94 9.60
C ASN A 169 -9.21 16.51 9.05
N VAL A 170 -9.80 17.24 8.11
CA VAL A 170 -11.10 16.87 7.51
C VAL A 170 -10.90 16.41 6.08
N LEU A 171 -10.34 17.28 5.22
CA LEU A 171 -10.26 16.99 3.78
C LEU A 171 -9.18 15.93 3.46
N ALA A 172 -7.95 16.11 3.95
CA ALA A 172 -6.85 15.20 3.67
C ALA A 172 -7.04 13.84 4.37
N LEU A 173 -7.47 13.83 5.64
CA LEU A 173 -7.86 12.58 6.32
C LEU A 173 -9.05 11.90 5.63
N GLY A 174 -10.02 12.66 5.12
CA GLY A 174 -11.12 12.13 4.31
C GLY A 174 -10.63 11.47 3.02
N ALA A 175 -9.72 12.13 2.30
CA ALA A 175 -9.09 11.60 1.09
C ALA A 175 -8.28 10.32 1.37
N MET A 176 -7.49 10.30 2.45
CA MET A 176 -6.73 9.13 2.88
C MET A 176 -7.65 7.94 3.18
N ARG A 177 -8.74 8.17 3.93
CA ARG A 177 -9.75 7.13 4.21
C ARG A 177 -10.41 6.65 2.92
N GLY A 178 -10.75 7.56 2.00
CA GLY A 178 -11.30 7.23 0.70
C GLY A 178 -10.35 6.36 -0.13
N LEU A 179 -9.05 6.67 -0.13
CA LEU A 179 -8.01 5.87 -0.79
C LEU A 179 -7.93 4.47 -0.16
N LEU A 180 -7.91 4.37 1.17
CA LEU A 180 -7.89 3.07 1.86
C LEU A 180 -9.12 2.22 1.54
N ILE A 181 -10.31 2.83 1.50
CA ILE A 181 -11.55 2.17 1.08
C ILE A 181 -11.44 1.73 -0.39
N GLY A 182 -10.92 2.58 -1.27
CA GLY A 182 -10.73 2.26 -2.68
C GLY A 182 -9.77 1.08 -2.90
N VAL A 183 -8.65 1.04 -2.18
CA VAL A 183 -7.71 -0.08 -2.20
C VAL A 183 -8.38 -1.35 -1.67
N ALA A 184 -9.12 -1.27 -0.57
CA ALA A 184 -9.86 -2.41 -0.03
C ALA A 184 -10.93 -2.93 -1.01
N LEU A 185 -11.68 -2.05 -1.66
CA LEU A 185 -12.66 -2.44 -2.68
C LEU A 185 -11.98 -3.05 -3.91
N GLY A 186 -10.81 -2.54 -4.32
CA GLY A 186 -10.01 -3.10 -5.41
C GLY A 186 -9.53 -4.53 -5.13
N THR A 187 -9.04 -4.78 -3.91
CA THR A 187 -8.62 -6.12 -3.50
C THR A 187 -9.81 -7.08 -3.39
N ILE A 188 -10.93 -6.63 -2.83
CA ILE A 188 -12.19 -7.41 -2.80
C ILE A 188 -12.66 -7.73 -4.22
N THR A 189 -12.64 -6.75 -5.13
CA THR A 189 -13.07 -6.94 -6.52
C THR A 189 -12.22 -7.99 -7.22
N THR A 190 -10.91 -7.98 -6.99
CA THR A 190 -9.99 -9.00 -7.51
C THR A 190 -10.34 -10.38 -6.94
N GLY A 191 -10.61 -10.48 -5.64
CA GLY A 191 -11.06 -11.71 -5.00
C GLY A 191 -12.39 -12.24 -5.58
N VAL A 192 -13.37 -11.35 -5.78
CA VAL A 192 -14.68 -11.70 -6.37
C VAL A 192 -14.54 -12.19 -7.81
N ARG A 193 -13.68 -11.56 -8.63
CA ARG A 193 -13.43 -12.02 -10.01
C ARG A 193 -12.85 -13.43 -10.05
N ILE A 194 -11.96 -13.77 -9.11
CA ILE A 194 -11.44 -15.13 -8.95
C ILE A 194 -12.57 -16.08 -8.53
N LEU A 195 -13.42 -15.69 -7.58
CA LEU A 195 -14.54 -16.50 -7.09
C LEU A 195 -15.61 -16.77 -8.16
N LEU A 196 -15.86 -15.79 -9.05
CA LEU A 196 -16.77 -15.95 -10.18
C LEU A 196 -16.12 -16.71 -11.35
N GLY A 197 -14.83 -17.07 -11.25
CA GLY A 197 -14.08 -17.77 -12.30
C GLY A 197 -13.79 -16.91 -13.53
N ALA A 198 -13.97 -15.59 -13.43
CA ALA A 198 -13.65 -14.63 -14.49
C ALA A 198 -12.13 -14.49 -14.67
N ASP A 199 -11.39 -14.46 -13.57
CA ASP A 199 -9.92 -14.50 -13.57
C ASP A 199 -9.42 -15.90 -13.22
N ARG A 200 -8.54 -16.46 -14.09
CA ARG A 200 -7.92 -17.78 -13.92
C ARG A 200 -6.41 -17.65 -13.70
N PRO A 201 -5.95 -17.36 -12.47
CA PRO A 201 -4.53 -17.08 -12.21
C PRO A 201 -3.59 -18.26 -12.49
N TYR A 202 -4.11 -19.49 -12.56
CA TYR A 202 -3.34 -20.71 -12.77
C TYR A 202 -3.50 -21.30 -14.19
N GLY A 203 -3.97 -20.49 -15.15
CA GLY A 203 -4.38 -20.91 -16.49
C GLY A 203 -3.28 -21.11 -17.55
N ALA A 204 -2.00 -20.95 -17.22
CA ALA A 204 -0.88 -21.07 -18.17
C ALA A 204 -0.43 -22.52 -18.44
#